data_AF-A0A2E0FH88-F1
#
_entry.id   AF-A0A2E0FH88-F1
#
_cell.length_a   1.000
_cell.length_b   1.000
_cell.length_c   1.000
_cell.angle_alpha   90.00
_cell.angle_beta   90.00
_cell.angle_gamma   90.00
#
_symmetry.space_group_name_H-M   'P 1'
#
loop_
_entity.id
_entity.type
_entity.pdbx_description
1 polymer ?
#
loop_
_entity_poly.entity_id
_entity_poly.type
_entity_poly.pdbx_seq_one_letter_code
_entity_poly.pdbx_strand_id
1 'polypeptide(L)' 'MNRREVKAALIVRVAVQVQREMKNPHSAKRIVELLGMKDSPTVRKKVVRAARELEERWG' A
#
# COMPACT_ATOMS: atom_id res chain seq x y z
N MET A 1 22.22 -4.87 9.72
CA MET A 1 20.80 -4.95 9.31
C MET A 1 20.46 -6.39 8.97
N ASN A 2 19.62 -7.06 9.75
CA ASN A 2 19.24 -8.45 9.56
C ASN A 2 18.07 -8.59 8.57
N ARG A 3 17.78 -9.82 8.10
CA ARG A 3 16.70 -10.08 7.13
C ARG A 3 15.33 -9.55 7.58
N ARG A 4 15.05 -9.53 8.89
CA ARG A 4 13.79 -9.05 9.45
C ARG A 4 13.68 -7.54 9.37
N GLU A 5 14.76 -6.81 9.66
CA GLU A 5 14.85 -5.35 9.52
C GLU A 5 14.73 -4.91 8.07
N VAL A 6 15.40 -5.61 7.14
CA VAL A 6 15.26 -5.36 5.69
C VAL A 6 13.80 -5.52 5.25
N LYS A 7 13.14 -6.61 5.69
CA LYS A 7 11.74 -6.88 5.36
C LYS A 7 10.82 -5.78 5.92
N ALA A 8 11.03 -5.37 7.17
CA ALA A 8 10.27 -4.29 7.79
C ALA A 8 10.36 -2.98 6.99
N ALA A 9 11.59 -2.57 6.68
CA ALA A 9 11.86 -1.36 5.91
C ALA A 9 11.22 -1.40 4.51
N LEU A 10 11.26 -2.55 3.84
CA LEU A 10 10.60 -2.73 2.54
C LEU A 10 9.08 -2.63 2.64
N ILE A 11 8.47 -3.24 3.66
CA ILE A 11 7.02 -3.17 3.89
C ILE A 11 6.58 -1.72 4.10
N VAL A 12 7.26 -0.99 5.00
CA VAL A 12 6.96 0.43 5.29
C VAL A 12 7.12 1.28 4.03
N ARG A 13 8.22 1.10 3.29
CA ARG A 13 8.46 1.87 2.06
C ARG A 13 7.39 1.64 1.00
N VAL A 14 6.96 0.40 0.80
CA VAL A 14 5.88 0.06 -0.12
C VAL A 14 4.55 0.64 0.36
N ALA A 15 4.24 0.53 1.65
CA ALA A 15 3.02 1.09 2.24
C ALA A 15 2.92 2.60 2.02
N VAL A 16 3.99 3.34 2.32
CA VAL A 16 4.05 4.80 2.10
C VAL A 16 3.89 5.14 0.61
N GLN A 17 4.54 4.38 -0.29
CA GLN A 17 4.41 4.60 -1.73
C GLN A 17 2.97 4.38 -2.19
N VAL A 18 2.33 3.29 -1.77
CA VAL A 18 0.93 2.99 -2.12
C VAL A 18 0.00 4.11 -1.64
N GLN A 19 0.19 4.63 -0.42
CA GLN A 19 -0.61 5.76 0.08
C GLN A 19 -0.44 7.03 -0.77
N ARG A 20 0.77 7.30 -1.27
CA ARG A 20 1.03 8.46 -2.16
C ARG A 20 0.39 8.27 -3.53
N GLU A 21 0.58 7.11 -4.14
CA GLU A 21 0.05 6.76 -5.46
C GLU A 21 -1.49 6.72 -5.48
N MET A 22 -2.12 6.38 -4.35
CA MET A 22 -3.58 6.38 -4.24
C MET A 22 -4.23 7.76 -4.41
N LYS A 23 -3.46 8.84 -4.37
CA LYS A 23 -3.92 10.20 -4.71
C LYS A 23 -4.07 10.42 -6.21
N ASN A 24 -3.39 9.61 -7.04
CA ASN A 24 -3.49 9.67 -8.49
C ASN A 24 -4.53 8.62 -8.98
N PRO A 25 -5.59 9.02 -9.70
CA PRO A 25 -6.62 8.09 -10.14
C PRO A 25 -6.14 6.94 -11.04
N HIS A 26 -5.14 7.19 -11.89
CA HIS A 26 -4.57 6.19 -12.80
C HIS A 26 -3.71 5.18 -12.02
N SER A 27 -2.82 5.67 -11.15
CA SER A 27 -2.01 4.81 -10.30
C SER A 27 -2.86 3.99 -9.33
N ALA A 28 -3.90 4.60 -8.73
CA ALA A 28 -4.83 3.92 -7.84
C ALA A 28 -5.52 2.74 -8.53
N LYS A 29 -6.04 2.94 -9.74
CA LYS A 29 -6.66 1.87 -10.53
C LYS A 29 -5.67 0.73 -10.78
N ARG A 30 -4.46 1.06 -11.25
CA ARG A 30 -3.41 0.07 -11.53
C ARG A 30 -3.01 -0.72 -10.28
N ILE A 31 -2.85 -0.07 -9.13
CA ILE A 31 -2.52 -0.76 -7.87
C ILE A 31 -3.64 -1.71 -7.46
N VAL A 32 -4.89 -1.29 -7.56
CA VAL A 32 -6.04 -2.14 -7.22
C VAL A 32 -6.12 -3.36 -8.16
N GLU A 33 -5.87 -3.17 -9.45
CA GLU A 33 -5.80 -4.26 -10.44
C GLU A 33 -4.64 -5.22 -10.17
N LEU A 34 -3.45 -4.71 -9.81
CA LEU A 34 -2.29 -5.53 -9.42
C LEU A 34 -2.56 -6.39 -8.18
N LEU A 35 -3.46 -5.92 -7.29
CA LEU A 35 -3.92 -6.69 -6.14
C LEU A 35 -5.04 -7.70 -6.50
N GLY A 36 -5.41 -7.82 -7.77
CA GLY A 36 -6.47 -8.72 -8.23
C GLY A 36 -7.87 -8.29 -7.80
N MET A 37 -8.06 -7.01 -7.48
CA MET A 37 -9.33 -6.48 -6.97
C MET A 37 -10.06 -5.66 -8.05
N LYS A 38 -11.39 -5.61 -7.97
CA LYS A 38 -12.19 -4.73 -8.82
C LYS A 38 -12.09 -3.28 -8.35
N ASP A 39 -11.69 -2.39 -9.26
CA ASP A 39 -11.55 -0.97 -8.96
C ASP A 39 -12.89 -0.33 -8.56
N SER A 40 -12.91 0.27 -7.37
CA SER A 40 -14.04 1.04 -6.85
C SER A 40 -13.56 1.99 -5.74
N PRO A 41 -14.29 3.08 -5.46
CA PRO A 41 -13.95 3.99 -4.37
C PRO A 41 -13.80 3.29 -3.01
N THR A 42 -14.66 2.31 -2.73
CA THR A 42 -14.62 1.51 -1.49
C THR A 42 -13.36 0.64 -1.42
N VAL A 43 -12.97 0.00 -2.53
CA VAL A 43 -11.76 -0.84 -2.58
C VAL A 43 -10.50 0.01 -2.41
N ARG A 44 -10.41 1.16 -3.10
CA ARG A 44 -9.29 2.10 -2.93
C ARG A 44 -9.13 2.54 -1.47
N LYS A 45 -10.23 2.86 -0.79
CA LYS A 45 -10.22 3.20 0.65
C LYS A 45 -9.69 2.04 1.51
N LYS A 46 -10.08 0.79 1.22
CA LYS A 46 -9.57 -0.39 1.91
C LYS A 46 -8.06 -0.59 1.70
N VAL A 47 -7.57 -0.38 0.48
CA VAL A 47 -6.13 -0.47 0.18
C VAL A 47 -5.34 0.61 0.93
N VAL A 48 -5.82 1.86 0.95
CA VAL A 48 -5.19 2.94 1.73
C VAL A 48 -5.16 2.61 3.21
N ARG A 49 -6.26 2.08 3.76
CA ARG A 49 -6.33 1.65 5.16
C ARG A 49 -5.32 0.55 5.46
N ALA A 50 -5.26 -0.50 4.64
CA ALA A 50 -4.30 -1.58 4.80
C ALA A 50 -2.85 -1.09 4.72
N ALA A 51 -2.56 -0.13 3.84
CA ALA A 51 -1.24 0.49 3.78
C ALA A 51 -0.88 1.25 5.06
N ARG A 52 -1.82 1.98 5.67
CA ARG A 52 -1.59 2.64 6.98
C ARG A 52 -1.34 1.64 8.10
N GLU A 53 -2.13 0.57 8.17
CA GLU A 53 -1.96 -0.49 9.17
C GLU A 53 -0.59 -1.20 9.01
N LEU A 54 -0.08 -1.34 7.78
CA LEU A 54 1.27 -1.87 7.54
C LEU A 54 2.37 -0.91 7.97
N GLU A 55 2.19 0.40 7.75
CA GLU A 55 3.12 1.42 8.22
C GLU A 55 3.18 1.46 9.75
N GLU A 56 2.04 1.48 10.44
CA GLU A 56 1.96 1.49 11.91
C GLU A 56 2.53 0.22 12.56
N ARG A 57 2.40 -0.93 11.89
CA ARG A 57 2.86 -2.22 12.44
C ARG A 57 4.35 -2.46 12.26
N TRP A 58 4.96 -1.87 11.24
CA TRP A 58 6.34 -2.16 10.83
C TRP A 58 7.29 -0.96 10.88
N GLY A 59 6.76 0.26 11.03
CA GLY A 59 7.52 1.50 11.25
C GLY A 59 7.74 1.76 12.74
#